data_AF-J5N0Q8-F1
#
_entry.id   AF-J5N0Q8-F1
#
_cell.length_a   1.000
_cell.length_b   1.000
_cell.length_c   1.000
_cell.angle_alpha   90.00
_cell.angle_beta   90.00
_cell.angle_gamma   90.00
#
_symmetry.space_group_name_H-M   'P 1'
#
loop_
_entity.id
_entity.type
_entity.pdbx_description
1 polymer ?
#
loop_
_entity_poly.entity_id
_entity_poly.type
_entity_poly.pdbx_seq_one_letter_code
_entity_poly.pdbx_strand_id
1 'polypeptide(L)'
;MHISFKRLLAAAVVGFGVMPGIAQAESFSKLAQQDYAVGKLTKGKAGGYGWVVSNGSNRFFCRLNASLAYVSKKEMVSILASGRLIKLDRAAFEASIGGPDPSIPQWSDLQAGRVKPTDVGSCTPAR
;
A
#
# COMPACT_ATOMS: atom_id res chain seq x y z
N MET A 1 48.27 -49.25 -27.08
CA MET A 1 46.95 -49.73 -26.60
C MET A 1 46.00 -48.55 -26.66
N HIS A 2 45.16 -48.48 -27.71
CA HIS A 2 44.21 -47.38 -27.92
C HIS A 2 42.93 -47.67 -27.14
N ILE A 3 42.52 -46.75 -26.28
CA ILE A 3 41.13 -46.66 -25.81
C ILE A 3 40.65 -45.26 -26.15
N SER A 4 39.83 -45.18 -27.20
CA SER A 4 39.01 -44.03 -27.53
C SER A 4 37.64 -44.26 -26.90
N PHE A 5 37.27 -43.45 -25.91
CA PHE A 5 35.91 -43.42 -25.37
C PHE A 5 35.35 -42.02 -25.54
N LYS A 6 34.59 -41.89 -26.63
CA LYS A 6 33.74 -40.76 -26.96
C LYS A 6 32.77 -40.46 -25.81
N ARG A 7 32.56 -39.16 -25.58
CA ARG A 7 31.40 -38.50 -24.93
C ARG A 7 31.31 -38.64 -23.42
N LEU A 8 30.71 -37.60 -22.82
CA LEU A 8 30.47 -37.33 -21.40
C LEU A 8 31.66 -36.59 -20.77
N LEU A 9 31.62 -35.27 -20.64
CA LEU A 9 30.73 -34.61 -19.70
C LEU A 9 30.06 -33.39 -20.32
N ALA A 10 28.74 -33.49 -20.43
CA ALA A 10 27.86 -32.39 -20.74
C ALA A 10 27.87 -31.37 -19.59
N ALA A 11 27.79 -30.10 -19.98
CA ALA A 11 27.60 -28.96 -19.11
C ALA A 11 26.41 -29.17 -18.16
N ALA A 12 26.67 -29.01 -16.86
CA ALA A 12 25.63 -28.82 -15.86
C ALA A 12 25.96 -27.55 -15.06
N VAL A 13 25.86 -26.39 -15.72
CA VAL A 13 25.63 -25.14 -14.99
C VAL A 13 24.15 -25.17 -14.62
N VAL A 14 23.85 -25.77 -13.47
CA VAL A 14 22.53 -25.71 -12.85
C VAL A 14 22.22 -24.23 -12.62
N GLY A 15 21.12 -23.79 -13.21
CA GLY A 15 20.71 -22.40 -13.26
C GLY A 15 20.60 -21.77 -11.87
N PHE A 16 21.00 -20.51 -11.79
CA PHE A 16 20.54 -19.56 -10.77
C PHE A 16 19.02 -19.39 -10.92
N GLY A 17 18.27 -20.39 -10.46
CA GLY A 17 16.82 -20.35 -10.39
C GLY A 17 16.41 -19.49 -9.20
N VAL A 18 15.73 -18.37 -9.52
CA VAL A 18 14.92 -17.54 -8.63
C VAL A 18 15.59 -17.11 -7.33
N MET A 19 16.27 -15.96 -7.38
CA MET A 19 16.31 -15.11 -6.19
C MET A 19 14.85 -14.76 -5.86
N PRO A 20 14.31 -15.14 -4.69
CA PRO A 20 13.02 -14.62 -4.26
C PRO A 20 13.23 -13.11 -4.19
N GLY A 21 12.58 -12.38 -5.11
CA GLY A 21 12.60 -10.93 -5.10
C GLY A 21 12.28 -10.50 -3.69
N ILE A 22 13.27 -9.95 -3.01
CA ILE A 22 13.13 -9.27 -1.73
C ILE A 22 11.85 -8.47 -1.82
N ALA A 23 10.84 -8.88 -1.07
CA ALA A 23 9.60 -8.13 -0.93
C ALA A 23 9.95 -6.88 -0.12
N GLN A 24 10.71 -5.97 -0.73
CA GLN A 24 11.01 -4.67 -0.18
C GLN A 24 9.66 -4.00 -0.02
N ALA A 25 9.32 -3.73 1.23
CA ALA A 25 8.23 -2.82 1.52
C ALA A 25 8.68 -1.45 1.01
N GLU A 26 8.32 -1.14 -0.24
CA GLU A 26 8.62 0.16 -0.81
C GLU A 26 7.85 1.22 -0.04
N SER A 27 8.53 2.30 0.35
CA SER A 27 7.85 3.43 0.99
C SER A 27 7.04 4.16 -0.06
N PHE A 28 5.82 4.58 0.28
CA PHE A 28 4.97 5.35 -0.63
C PHE A 28 5.66 6.59 -1.20
N SER A 29 6.47 7.30 -0.40
CA SER A 29 7.23 8.47 -0.86
C SER A 29 8.16 8.17 -2.03
N LYS A 30 8.81 7.00 -2.04
CA LYS A 30 9.65 6.56 -3.16
C LYS A 30 8.82 6.24 -4.40
N LEU A 31 7.70 5.54 -4.22
CA LEU A 31 6.80 5.21 -5.32
C LEU A 31 6.21 6.48 -5.96
N ALA A 32 5.81 7.45 -5.13
CA ALA A 32 5.28 8.73 -5.59
C ALA A 32 6.32 9.56 -6.38
N GLN A 33 7.62 9.42 -6.08
CA GLN A 33 8.70 10.06 -6.84
C GLN A 33 9.02 9.35 -8.16
N GLN A 34 8.56 8.11 -8.35
CA GLN A 34 8.87 7.24 -9.51
C GLN A 34 7.68 7.14 -10.48
N ASP A 35 6.86 8.18 -10.55
CA ASP A 35 5.70 8.28 -11.44
C ASP A 35 4.67 7.15 -11.29
N TYR A 36 4.60 6.50 -10.12
CA TYR A 36 3.55 5.52 -9.87
C TYR A 36 2.20 6.22 -9.71
N ALA A 37 1.21 5.73 -10.46
CA ALA A 37 -0.16 6.18 -10.34
C ALA A 37 -0.82 5.61 -9.08
N VAL A 38 -1.47 6.45 -8.30
CA VAL A 38 -2.27 6.05 -7.14
C VAL A 38 -3.71 5.81 -7.58
N GLY A 39 -4.22 4.61 -7.35
CA GLY A 39 -5.60 4.26 -7.63
C GLY A 39 -6.60 4.85 -6.63
N LYS A 40 -7.89 4.52 -6.80
CA LYS A 40 -8.93 4.83 -5.81
C LYS A 40 -8.75 3.99 -4.54
N LEU A 41 -9.29 4.49 -3.43
CA LEU A 41 -9.34 3.74 -2.18
C LEU A 41 -10.08 2.41 -2.38
N THR A 42 -9.47 1.33 -1.94
CA THR A 42 -10.02 -0.03 -2.02
C THR A 42 -9.71 -0.81 -0.75
N LYS A 43 -10.23 -2.04 -0.67
CA LYS A 43 -9.94 -2.96 0.42
C LYS A 43 -8.89 -3.98 -0.02
N GLY A 44 -7.91 -4.21 0.85
CA GLY A 44 -6.95 -5.30 0.68
C GLY A 44 -7.55 -6.65 1.06
N LYS A 45 -6.77 -7.72 0.90
CA LYS A 45 -7.20 -9.10 1.26
C LYS A 45 -7.58 -9.25 2.74
N ALA A 46 -6.98 -8.45 3.62
CA ALA A 46 -7.30 -8.41 5.05
C ALA A 46 -8.49 -7.50 5.41
N GLY A 47 -9.22 -6.97 4.42
CA GLY A 47 -10.40 -6.11 4.61
C GLY A 47 -10.09 -4.63 4.91
N GLY A 48 -8.89 -4.33 5.39
CA GLY A 48 -8.43 -2.95 5.63
C GLY A 48 -8.33 -2.12 4.35
N TYR A 49 -8.54 -0.81 4.50
CA TYR A 49 -8.43 0.13 3.39
C TYR A 49 -6.98 0.37 2.95
N GLY A 50 -6.82 0.76 1.69
CA GLY A 50 -5.56 1.16 1.10
C GLY A 50 -5.73 1.48 -0.39
N TRP A 51 -4.60 1.62 -1.08
CA TRP A 51 -4.57 1.96 -2.50
C TRP A 51 -3.69 0.98 -3.26
N VAL A 52 -4.07 0.70 -4.49
CA VAL A 52 -3.14 0.08 -5.45
C VAL A 52 -2.37 1.19 -6.13
N VAL A 53 -1.06 1.14 -5.99
CA VAL A 53 -0.09 2.06 -6.58
C VAL A 53 0.62 1.29 -7.69
N SER A 54 0.62 1.83 -8.92
CA SER A 54 1.08 1.07 -10.09
C SER A 54 1.87 1.90 -11.10
N ASN A 55 2.87 1.27 -11.71
CA ASN A 55 3.61 1.78 -12.87
C ASN A 55 3.84 0.60 -13.83
N GLY A 56 3.12 0.59 -14.95
CA GLY A 56 3.12 -0.51 -15.90
C GLY A 56 2.69 -1.84 -15.25
N SER A 57 3.58 -2.83 -15.27
CA SER A 57 3.36 -4.16 -14.67
C SER A 57 3.58 -4.20 -13.15
N ASN A 58 4.27 -3.21 -12.58
CA ASN A 58 4.55 -3.18 -11.15
C ASN A 58 3.35 -2.63 -10.40
N ARG A 59 2.88 -3.36 -9.38
CA ARG A 59 1.73 -2.99 -8.56
C ARG A 59 2.04 -3.25 -7.10
N PHE A 60 1.72 -2.29 -6.25
CA PHE A 60 1.83 -2.40 -4.80
C PHE A 60 0.49 -2.03 -4.17
N PHE A 61 0.09 -2.76 -3.14
CA PHE A 61 -1.00 -2.37 -2.27
C PHE A 61 -0.40 -1.64 -1.07
N CYS A 62 -0.69 -0.35 -0.96
CA CYS A 62 -0.26 0.51 0.14
C CYS A 62 -1.41 0.67 1.14
N ARG A 63 -1.19 0.24 2.39
CA ARG A 63 -2.22 0.27 3.43
C ARG A 63 -2.53 1.71 3.85
N LEU A 64 -3.78 2.00 4.17
CA LEU A 64 -4.17 3.22 4.89
C LEU A 64 -3.55 3.23 6.30
N ASN A 65 -2.98 4.36 6.70
CA ASN A 65 -2.41 4.61 8.03
C ASN A 65 -3.23 5.62 8.86
N ALA A 66 -4.29 6.22 8.30
CA ALA A 66 -5.19 7.08 9.06
C ALA A 66 -6.28 6.27 9.78
N SER A 67 -6.50 6.58 11.06
CA SER A 67 -7.57 6.00 11.89
C SER A 67 -8.82 6.88 11.95
N LEU A 68 -8.74 8.11 11.48
CA LEU A 68 -9.81 9.10 11.43
C LEU A 68 -9.83 9.78 10.06
N ALA A 69 -11.02 10.19 9.61
CA ALA A 69 -11.16 11.06 8.44
C ALA A 69 -12.40 11.95 8.56
N TYR A 70 -12.30 13.20 8.11
CA TYR A 70 -13.44 14.11 8.00
C TYR A 70 -14.30 13.74 6.79
N VAL A 71 -15.60 13.62 6.98
CA VAL A 71 -16.56 13.36 5.90
C VAL A 71 -17.28 14.64 5.49
N SER A 72 -17.65 15.46 6.47
CA SER A 72 -18.34 16.73 6.24
C SER A 72 -18.05 17.72 7.37
N LYS A 73 -18.79 18.84 7.38
CA LYS A 73 -18.75 19.81 8.50
C LYS A 73 -19.34 19.26 9.80
N LYS A 74 -20.10 18.16 9.76
CA LYS A 74 -20.76 17.58 10.95
C LYS A 74 -20.32 16.15 11.23
N GLU A 75 -19.83 15.44 10.22
CA GLU A 75 -19.53 14.01 10.32
C GLU A 75 -18.04 13.76 10.10
N MET A 76 -17.50 12.86 10.92
CA MET A 76 -16.22 12.22 10.69
C MET A 76 -16.37 10.71 10.89
N VAL A 77 -15.38 9.94 10.46
CA VAL A 77 -15.37 8.49 10.63
C VAL A 77 -14.11 8.04 11.34
N SER A 78 -14.25 7.10 12.26
CA SER A 78 -13.17 6.25 12.71
C SER A 78 -13.07 5.03 11.80
N ILE A 79 -11.85 4.74 11.35
CA ILE A 79 -11.53 3.73 10.37
C ILE A 79 -10.82 2.59 11.11
N LEU A 80 -11.52 1.47 11.25
CA LEU A 80 -10.97 0.29 11.89
C LEU A 80 -10.02 -0.47 10.95
N ALA A 81 -9.10 -1.23 11.53
CA ALA A 81 -8.15 -2.07 10.79
C ALA A 81 -8.83 -3.08 9.83
N SER A 82 -10.07 -3.48 10.13
CA SER A 82 -10.92 -4.35 9.31
C SER A 82 -11.59 -3.64 8.12
N GLY A 83 -11.41 -2.32 7.99
CA GLY A 83 -12.09 -1.49 6.99
C GLY A 83 -13.56 -1.22 7.33
N ARG A 84 -13.96 -1.36 8.60
CA ARG A 84 -15.26 -0.88 9.10
C ARG A 84 -15.14 0.59 9.46
N LEU A 85 -16.17 1.36 9.09
CA LEU A 85 -16.27 2.79 9.42
C LEU A 85 -17.25 2.96 10.57
N ILE A 86 -16.84 3.71 11.60
CA ILE A 86 -17.69 4.12 12.71
C ILE A 86 -17.91 5.62 12.56
N LYS A 87 -19.18 6.04 12.44
CA LYS A 87 -19.53 7.45 12.38
C LYS A 87 -19.31 8.12 13.73
N LEU A 88 -18.80 9.34 13.68
CA LEU A 88 -18.57 10.20 14.83
C LEU A 88 -19.13 11.58 14.52
N ASP A 89 -19.64 12.25 15.54
CA ASP A 89 -19.99 13.67 15.46
C ASP A 89 -18.71 14.51 15.52
N ARG A 90 -18.51 15.35 14.50
CA ARG A 90 -17.30 16.15 14.36
C ARG A 90 -17.19 17.20 15.45
N ALA A 91 -18.29 17.88 15.78
CA ALA A 91 -18.27 18.99 16.73
C ALA A 91 -17.93 18.48 18.14
N ALA A 92 -18.51 17.34 18.53
CA ALA A 92 -18.19 16.68 19.78
C ALA A 92 -16.72 16.23 19.84
N PHE A 93 -16.19 15.64 18.76
CA PHE A 93 -14.79 15.22 18.71
C PHE A 93 -13.84 16.43 18.81
N GLU A 94 -14.00 17.43 17.96
CA GLU A 94 -13.15 18.62 17.96
C GLU A 94 -13.20 19.37 19.30
N ALA A 95 -14.37 19.47 19.93
CA ALA A 95 -14.49 20.04 21.28
C ALA A 95 -13.69 19.25 22.32
N SER A 96 -13.62 17.91 22.19
CA SER A 96 -12.88 17.06 23.14
C SER A 96 -11.36 17.13 22.98
N ILE A 97 -10.86 17.48 21.78
CA ILE A 97 -9.43 17.62 21.50
C ILE A 97 -8.95 19.09 21.49
N GLY A 98 -9.83 20.05 21.77
CA GLY A 98 -9.49 21.48 21.84
C GLY A 98 -9.50 22.23 20.51
N GLY A 99 -10.09 21.66 19.46
CA GLY A 99 -10.28 22.31 18.15
C GLY A 99 -10.10 21.36 16.96
N PRO A 100 -10.19 21.88 15.71
CA PRO A 100 -9.93 21.09 14.50
C PRO A 100 -8.47 20.65 14.39
N ASP A 101 -8.24 19.40 13.96
CA ASP A 101 -6.90 18.84 13.75
C ASP A 101 -6.58 18.79 12.24
N PRO A 102 -5.59 19.58 11.75
CA PRO A 102 -5.22 19.61 10.34
C PRO A 102 -4.49 18.35 9.84
N SER A 103 -4.07 17.47 10.74
CA SER A 103 -3.45 16.19 10.38
C SER A 103 -4.47 15.14 9.95
N ILE A 104 -5.76 15.31 10.31
CA ILE A 104 -6.83 14.39 9.94
C ILE A 104 -7.22 14.62 8.46
N PRO A 105 -7.13 13.60 7.59
CA PRO A 105 -7.42 13.75 6.17
C PRO A 105 -8.91 13.88 5.87
N GLN A 106 -9.23 14.42 4.68
CA GLN A 106 -10.60 14.37 4.15
C GLN A 106 -10.89 13.02 3.54
N TRP A 107 -12.03 12.42 3.88
CA TRP A 107 -12.45 11.13 3.35
C TRP A 107 -12.56 11.13 1.83
N SER A 108 -13.04 12.22 1.24
CA SER A 108 -13.12 12.38 -0.22
C SER A 108 -11.75 12.34 -0.90
N ASP A 109 -10.72 12.89 -0.25
CA ASP A 109 -9.35 12.88 -0.78
C ASP A 109 -8.74 11.49 -0.70
N LEU A 110 -8.95 10.80 0.43
CA LEU A 110 -8.58 9.39 0.58
C LEU A 110 -9.24 8.53 -0.50
N GLN A 111 -10.56 8.69 -0.71
CA GLN A 111 -11.31 7.96 -1.74
C GLN A 111 -10.77 8.18 -3.15
N ALA A 112 -10.36 9.41 -3.46
CA ALA A 112 -9.82 9.80 -4.75
C ALA A 112 -8.34 9.41 -4.95
N GLY A 113 -7.65 8.89 -3.91
CA GLY A 113 -6.22 8.60 -3.98
C GLY A 113 -5.33 9.84 -3.86
N ARG A 114 -5.89 10.99 -3.45
CA ARG A 114 -5.16 12.24 -3.18
C ARG A 114 -4.57 12.20 -1.77
N VAL A 115 -3.62 11.31 -1.56
CA VAL A 115 -3.10 10.95 -0.22
C VAL A 115 -1.79 11.66 0.07
N LYS A 116 -1.58 12.02 1.33
CA LYS A 116 -0.26 12.43 1.80
C LYS A 116 0.56 11.20 2.18
N PRO A 117 1.89 11.25 2.09
CA PRO A 117 2.72 10.12 2.53
C PRO A 117 2.48 9.67 3.98
N THR A 118 2.06 10.57 4.87
CA THR A 118 1.73 10.26 6.27
C THR A 118 0.47 9.41 6.43
N ASP A 119 -0.45 9.48 5.46
CA ASP A 119 -1.70 8.71 5.47
C ASP A 119 -1.51 7.30 4.93
N VAL A 120 -0.31 6.99 4.44
CA VAL A 120 0.02 5.73 3.78
C VAL A 120 1.04 4.96 4.63
N GLY A 121 0.69 3.72 4.96
CA GLY A 121 1.54 2.79 5.69
C GLY A 121 2.42 1.98 4.76
N SER A 122 2.76 0.77 5.21
CA SER A 122 3.56 -0.18 4.42
C SER A 122 2.89 -0.50 3.07
N CYS A 123 3.67 -0.50 2.00
CA CYS A 123 3.27 -1.04 0.71
C CYS A 123 3.82 -2.44 0.51
N THR A 124 2.98 -3.34 -0.02
CA THR A 124 3.35 -4.72 -0.32
C THR A 124 3.02 -5.05 -1.77
N PRO A 125 3.78 -5.91 -2.46
CA PRO A 125 3.45 -6.30 -3.84
C PRO A 125 1.99 -6.76 -3.98
N ALA A 126 1.27 -6.15 -4.93
CA ALA A 126 -0.11 -6.52 -5.25
C ALA A 126 -0.09 -7.60 -6.35
N ARG A 127 -0.59 -8.79 -6.01
CA ARG A 127 -0.85 -9.88 -6.97
C ARG A 127 -2.30 -9.85 -7.40
#